data_AF-A0A0F9JR51-F1
#
_entry.id   AF-A0A0F9JR51-F1
#
_cell.length_a   1.000
_cell.length_b   1.000
_cell.length_c   1.000
_cell.angle_alpha   90.00
_cell.angle_beta   90.00
_cell.angle_gamma   90.00
#
_symmetry.space_group_name_H-M   'P 1'
#
loop_
_entity.id
_entity.type
_entity.pdbx_description
1 polymer ?
#
loop_
_entity_poly.entity_id
_entity_poly.type
_entity_poly.pdbx_seq_one_letter_code
_entity_poly.pdbx_strand_id
1 'polypeptide(L)'
;MSPQTNPRSFLPPRKPRKSPKNTREKALEAMVSLYENDKRIAKALIAGEGVDWAEAFSEITGDPALGELVNKLLVRDPDSPTCMIWAGSVDANGYPQVRAFDHIRPVRRVVWQLLTHEPLDPRIVIKMLCGEKLCFNLVHMQPRPRVSSLVQAGYGTGPRPKKVLLHPPDCDHEEACRCPPGAGPTGEVSDAS
;
A
#
# COMPACT_ATOMS: atom_id res chain seq x y z
N MET A 1 46.09 -46.39 -20.25
CA MET A 1 45.05 -45.37 -20.06
C MET A 1 45.74 -44.01 -20.01
N SER A 2 45.69 -43.25 -21.10
CA SER A 2 46.36 -41.95 -21.19
C SER A 2 45.43 -40.85 -20.67
N PRO A 3 45.90 -39.91 -19.84
CA PRO A 3 45.06 -38.83 -19.34
C PRO A 3 44.83 -37.78 -20.44
N GLN A 4 43.57 -37.49 -20.74
CA GLN A 4 43.20 -36.38 -21.61
C GLN A 4 43.36 -35.06 -20.85
N THR A 5 44.29 -34.22 -21.31
CA THR A 5 44.46 -32.85 -20.79
C THR A 5 43.48 -31.92 -21.50
N ASN A 6 42.62 -31.28 -20.70
CA ASN A 6 41.59 -30.36 -21.17
C ASN A 6 42.20 -28.95 -21.39
N PRO A 7 42.21 -28.40 -22.62
CA PRO A 7 42.82 -27.11 -22.89
C PRO A 7 41.93 -25.98 -22.35
N ARG A 8 42.25 -25.48 -21.15
CA ARG A 8 41.71 -24.21 -20.66
C ARG A 8 42.19 -23.07 -21.56
N SER A 9 41.32 -22.63 -22.46
CA SER A 9 41.49 -21.44 -23.28
C SER A 9 41.70 -20.20 -22.41
N PHE A 10 42.92 -19.66 -22.44
CA PHE A 10 43.25 -18.35 -21.90
C PHE A 10 42.51 -17.28 -22.71
N LEU A 11 41.38 -16.80 -22.19
CA LEU A 11 40.76 -15.60 -22.72
C LEU A 11 41.57 -14.38 -22.27
N PRO A 12 41.94 -13.46 -23.18
CA PRO A 12 42.69 -12.28 -22.82
C PRO A 12 41.88 -11.39 -21.86
N PRO A 13 42.55 -10.66 -20.95
CA PRO A 13 41.87 -9.77 -20.01
C PRO A 13 41.09 -8.70 -20.78
N ARG A 14 39.78 -8.62 -20.51
CA ARG A 14 38.91 -7.60 -21.11
C ARG A 14 39.37 -6.22 -20.65
N LYS A 15 39.66 -5.34 -21.63
CA LYS A 15 40.04 -3.95 -21.35
C LYS A 15 38.92 -3.25 -20.54
N PRO A 16 39.24 -2.46 -19.50
CA PRO A 16 38.24 -1.74 -18.73
C PRO A 16 37.52 -0.73 -19.64
N ARG A 17 36.20 -0.84 -19.75
CA ARG A 17 35.37 0.13 -20.47
C ARG A 17 35.40 1.45 -19.70
N LYS A 18 35.92 2.51 -20.33
CA LYS A 18 35.86 3.87 -19.78
C LYS A 18 34.39 4.31 -19.75
N SER A 19 33.80 4.34 -18.56
CA SER A 19 32.44 4.84 -18.37
C SER A 19 32.43 6.35 -18.65
N PRO A 20 31.59 6.87 -19.57
CA PRO A 20 31.53 8.29 -19.88
C PRO A 20 31.04 9.05 -18.64
N LYS A 21 31.89 9.94 -18.13
CA LYS A 21 31.67 10.71 -16.90
C LYS A 21 30.45 11.66 -16.97
N ASN A 22 29.89 11.90 -18.16
CA ASN A 22 28.71 12.77 -18.33
C ASN A 22 27.35 12.06 -18.17
N THR A 23 27.32 10.72 -18.12
CA THR A 23 26.04 9.98 -18.13
C THR A 23 25.30 10.11 -16.80
N ARG A 24 26.05 10.17 -15.69
CA ARG A 24 25.49 10.27 -14.34
C ARG A 24 24.94 11.67 -14.05
N GLU A 25 25.64 12.69 -14.53
CA GLU A 25 25.24 14.09 -14.36
C GLU A 25 24.00 14.41 -15.20
N LYS A 26 23.96 13.93 -16.45
CA LYS A 26 22.75 14.00 -17.29
C LYS A 26 21.57 13.20 -16.74
N ALA A 27 21.83 12.04 -16.13
CA ALA A 27 20.78 11.26 -15.47
C ALA A 27 20.24 11.97 -14.23
N LEU A 28 21.09 12.67 -13.46
CA LEU A 28 20.68 13.48 -12.32
C LEU A 28 19.88 14.72 -12.75
N GLU A 29 20.30 15.43 -13.78
CA GLU A 29 19.53 16.55 -14.34
C GLU A 29 18.17 16.11 -14.89
N ALA A 30 18.12 14.98 -15.61
CA ALA A 30 16.85 14.41 -16.07
C ALA A 30 15.95 13.99 -14.90
N MET A 31 16.52 13.40 -13.86
CA MET A 31 15.78 13.05 -12.63
C MET A 31 15.26 14.28 -11.88
N VAL A 32 16.04 15.37 -11.79
CA VAL A 32 15.62 16.62 -11.13
C VAL A 32 14.55 17.34 -11.95
N SER A 33 14.65 17.34 -13.28
CA SER A 33 13.61 17.90 -14.16
C SER A 33 12.29 17.12 -14.08
N LEU A 34 12.35 15.78 -13.99
CA LEU A 34 11.17 14.95 -13.72
C LEU A 34 10.58 15.30 -12.33
N TYR A 35 11.44 15.49 -11.32
CA TYR A 35 11.05 15.83 -9.95
C TYR A 35 10.30 17.17 -9.80
N GLU A 36 10.59 18.17 -10.64
CA GLU A 36 9.88 19.47 -10.60
C GLU A 36 8.54 19.45 -11.34
N ASN A 37 8.43 18.71 -12.46
CA ASN A 37 7.15 18.47 -13.13
C ASN A 37 6.21 17.60 -12.27
N ASP A 38 6.76 16.62 -11.55
CA ASP A 38 6.01 15.71 -10.68
C ASP A 38 5.33 16.39 -9.49
N LYS A 39 5.88 17.51 -8.97
CA LYS A 39 5.21 18.26 -7.89
C LYS A 39 3.91 18.94 -8.34
N ARG A 40 3.80 19.34 -9.61
CA ARG A 40 2.54 19.89 -10.16
C ARG A 40 1.51 18.78 -10.31
N ILE A 41 1.92 17.62 -10.80
CA ILE A 41 1.08 16.44 -10.97
C ILE A 41 0.60 15.94 -9.60
N ALA A 42 1.49 15.76 -8.62
CA ALA A 42 1.13 15.38 -7.25
C ALA A 42 0.14 16.36 -6.58
N LYS A 43 0.27 17.66 -6.87
CA LYS A 43 -0.65 18.69 -6.34
C LYS A 43 -2.03 18.62 -7.00
N ALA A 44 -2.09 18.34 -8.31
CA ALA A 44 -3.35 18.14 -9.03
C ALA A 44 -4.03 16.81 -8.64
N LEU A 45 -3.24 15.75 -8.41
CA LEU A 45 -3.64 14.48 -7.82
C LEU A 45 -4.34 14.64 -6.48
N ILE A 46 -3.76 15.45 -5.58
CA ILE A 46 -4.32 15.74 -4.25
C ILE A 46 -5.62 16.55 -4.36
N ALA A 47 -5.74 17.41 -5.36
CA ALA A 47 -6.91 18.26 -5.56
C ALA A 47 -8.13 17.52 -6.16
N GLY A 48 -7.94 16.36 -6.80
CA GLY A 48 -9.04 15.54 -7.32
C GLY A 48 -9.78 16.13 -8.53
N GLU A 49 -9.32 17.26 -9.07
CA GLU A 49 -9.94 17.97 -10.18
C GLU A 49 -9.22 17.67 -11.51
N GLY A 50 -9.93 17.02 -12.43
CA GLY A 50 -9.64 17.07 -13.88
C GLY A 50 -8.31 16.52 -14.38
N VAL A 51 -7.53 15.80 -13.56
CA VAL A 51 -6.24 15.24 -14.02
C VAL A 51 -6.49 14.10 -15.00
N ASP A 52 -6.05 14.27 -16.24
CA ASP A 52 -5.90 13.16 -17.17
C ASP A 52 -4.68 12.32 -16.77
N TRP A 53 -4.96 11.23 -16.06
CA TRP A 53 -3.92 10.33 -15.57
C TRP A 53 -3.13 9.67 -16.69
N ALA A 54 -3.70 9.53 -17.89
CA ALA A 54 -2.94 9.02 -19.02
C ALA A 54 -1.85 10.01 -19.41
N GLU A 55 -2.16 11.30 -19.52
CA GLU A 55 -1.17 12.33 -19.85
C GLU A 55 -0.08 12.43 -18.78
N ALA A 56 -0.47 12.48 -17.49
CA ALA A 56 0.47 12.54 -16.37
C ALA A 56 1.41 11.33 -16.33
N PHE A 57 0.90 10.11 -16.48
CA PHE A 57 1.75 8.91 -16.51
C PHE A 57 2.62 8.84 -17.75
N SER A 58 2.12 9.30 -18.90
CA SER A 58 2.90 9.35 -20.14
C SER A 58 4.08 10.29 -20.02
N GLU A 59 3.90 11.45 -19.38
CA GLU A 59 4.96 12.43 -19.14
C GLU A 59 6.02 11.88 -18.17
N ILE A 60 5.60 11.22 -17.08
CA ILE A 60 6.49 10.64 -16.08
C ILE A 60 7.32 9.49 -16.64
N THR A 61 6.66 8.59 -17.38
CA THR A 61 7.28 7.34 -17.84
C THR A 61 7.90 7.44 -19.22
N GLY A 62 7.59 8.51 -19.97
CA GLY A 62 7.94 8.65 -21.37
C GLY A 62 7.24 7.63 -22.28
N ASP A 63 6.27 6.88 -21.75
CA ASP A 63 5.57 5.81 -22.46
C ASP A 63 4.04 6.08 -22.47
N PRO A 64 3.48 6.54 -23.60
CA PRO A 64 2.07 6.84 -23.71
C PRO A 64 1.16 5.60 -23.59
N ALA A 65 1.67 4.41 -23.92
CA ALA A 65 0.90 3.19 -23.77
C ALA A 65 0.66 2.85 -22.30
N LEU A 66 1.60 3.22 -21.42
CA LEU A 66 1.46 3.03 -19.98
C LEU A 66 0.39 3.96 -19.40
N GLY A 67 0.31 5.21 -19.85
CA GLY A 67 -0.73 6.16 -19.45
C GLY A 67 -2.13 5.66 -19.79
N GLU A 68 -2.34 5.20 -21.02
CA GLU A 68 -3.64 4.65 -21.44
C GLU A 68 -4.03 3.39 -20.67
N LEU A 69 -3.06 2.52 -20.38
CA LEU A 69 -3.25 1.33 -19.55
C LEU A 69 -3.70 1.71 -18.13
N VAL A 70 -3.07 2.71 -17.52
CA VAL A 70 -3.43 3.18 -16.17
C VAL A 70 -4.85 3.73 -16.14
N ASN A 71 -5.25 4.54 -17.12
CA ASN A 71 -6.63 5.04 -17.23
C ASN A 71 -7.65 3.90 -17.38
N LYS A 72 -7.33 2.85 -18.14
CA LYS A 72 -8.19 1.65 -18.29
C LYS A 72 -8.30 0.83 -17.01
N LEU A 73 -7.31 0.94 -16.12
CA LEU A 73 -7.26 0.20 -14.86
C LEU A 73 -7.81 0.98 -13.65
N LEU A 74 -8.12 2.27 -13.84
CA LEU A 74 -8.67 3.18 -12.85
C LEU A 74 -10.20 3.19 -12.94
N VAL A 75 -10.86 2.48 -12.02
CA VAL A 75 -12.31 2.58 -11.85
C VAL A 75 -12.57 3.38 -10.58
N ARG A 76 -13.46 4.38 -10.65
CA ARG A 76 -13.96 5.06 -9.44
C ARG A 76 -15.05 4.21 -8.82
N ASP A 77 -14.99 4.04 -7.51
CA ASP A 77 -16.05 3.38 -6.75
C ASP A 77 -17.28 4.32 -6.68
N PRO A 78 -18.48 3.89 -7.12
CA PRO A 78 -19.69 4.71 -6.99
C PRO A 78 -20.04 4.99 -5.52
N ASP A 79 -19.75 4.07 -4.60
CA ASP A 79 -20.07 4.21 -3.18
C ASP A 79 -18.99 4.98 -2.41
N SER A 80 -17.79 5.07 -3.00
CA SER A 80 -16.65 5.80 -2.43
C SER A 80 -15.95 6.62 -3.52
N PRO A 81 -16.45 7.82 -3.87
CA PRO A 81 -15.94 8.60 -5.00
C PRO A 81 -14.48 9.05 -4.83
N THR A 82 -13.95 8.98 -3.60
CA THR A 82 -12.55 9.25 -3.30
C THR A 82 -11.66 8.02 -3.45
N CYS A 83 -12.20 6.81 -3.57
CA CYS A 83 -11.43 5.61 -3.83
C CYS A 83 -11.10 5.43 -5.32
N MET A 84 -9.86 5.04 -5.58
CA MET A 84 -9.40 4.60 -6.89
C MET A 84 -9.24 3.08 -6.83
N ILE A 85 -10.11 2.36 -7.54
CA ILE A 85 -10.22 0.90 -7.48
C ILE A 85 -9.39 0.28 -8.59
N TRP A 86 -8.54 -0.67 -8.19
CA TRP A 86 -7.75 -1.46 -9.12
C TRP A 86 -8.61 -2.50 -9.83
N ALA A 87 -8.74 -2.38 -11.15
CA ALA A 87 -9.47 -3.33 -11.98
C ALA A 87 -8.60 -4.46 -12.56
N GLY A 88 -7.30 -4.47 -12.25
CA GLY A 88 -6.35 -5.44 -12.79
C GLY A 88 -6.25 -6.75 -11.98
N SER A 89 -5.10 -7.43 -12.10
CA SER A 89 -4.85 -8.69 -11.39
C SER A 89 -4.82 -8.50 -9.87
N VAL A 90 -5.37 -9.47 -9.15
CA VAL A 90 -5.31 -9.59 -7.69
C VAL A 90 -4.67 -10.92 -7.30
N ASP A 91 -4.08 -10.98 -6.10
CA ASP A 91 -3.56 -12.22 -5.54
C ASP A 91 -4.67 -13.13 -4.98
N ALA A 92 -4.31 -14.29 -4.44
CA ALA A 92 -5.27 -15.23 -3.85
C ALA A 92 -6.03 -14.67 -2.62
N ASN A 93 -5.54 -13.58 -2.02
CA ASN A 93 -6.16 -12.92 -0.87
C ASN A 93 -6.96 -11.66 -1.28
N GLY A 94 -7.04 -11.37 -2.58
CA GLY A 94 -7.74 -10.21 -3.13
C GLY A 94 -6.95 -8.91 -3.05
N TYR A 95 -5.64 -8.94 -2.89
CA TYR A 95 -4.80 -7.73 -2.93
C TYR A 95 -4.32 -7.43 -4.36
N PRO A 96 -4.32 -6.15 -4.78
CA PRO A 96 -3.97 -5.77 -6.14
C PRO A 96 -2.48 -5.98 -6.43
N GLN A 97 -2.17 -6.59 -7.57
CA GLN A 97 -0.81 -6.89 -8.03
C GLN A 97 -0.61 -6.55 -9.51
N VAL A 98 0.64 -6.22 -9.86
CA VAL A 98 1.05 -5.86 -11.22
C VAL A 98 2.39 -6.51 -11.54
N ARG A 99 2.60 -6.88 -12.80
CA ARG A 99 3.91 -7.33 -13.29
C ARG A 99 4.73 -6.12 -13.69
N ALA A 100 5.84 -5.88 -13.00
CA ALA A 100 6.79 -4.80 -13.28
C ALA A 100 8.23 -5.34 -13.19
N PHE A 101 9.06 -5.04 -14.19
CA PHE A 101 10.46 -5.51 -14.27
C PHE A 101 10.58 -7.04 -14.08
N ASP A 102 9.80 -7.81 -14.84
CA ASP A 102 9.75 -9.28 -14.78
C ASP A 102 9.31 -9.90 -13.44
N HIS A 103 8.86 -9.09 -12.48
CA HIS A 103 8.41 -9.54 -11.17
C HIS A 103 6.97 -9.10 -10.90
N ILE A 104 6.23 -9.94 -10.16
CA ILE A 104 4.93 -9.56 -9.63
C ILE A 104 5.15 -8.73 -8.35
N ARG A 105 4.52 -7.56 -8.28
CA ARG A 105 4.65 -6.61 -7.18
C ARG A 105 3.27 -6.14 -6.70
N PRO A 106 3.10 -5.84 -5.40
CA PRO A 106 1.87 -5.22 -4.89
C PRO A 106 1.68 -3.83 -5.50
N VAL A 107 0.52 -3.57 -6.10
CA VAL A 107 0.21 -2.31 -6.80
C VAL A 107 0.43 -1.10 -5.89
N ARG A 108 -0.05 -1.18 -4.65
CA ARG A 108 0.06 -0.08 -3.67
C ARG A 108 1.50 0.35 -3.43
N ARG A 109 2.44 -0.61 -3.35
CA ARG A 109 3.86 -0.31 -3.15
C ARG A 109 4.46 0.35 -4.38
N VAL A 110 4.14 -0.17 -5.57
CA VAL A 110 4.58 0.42 -6.84
C VAL A 110 4.07 1.85 -6.95
N VAL A 111 2.76 2.08 -6.76
CA VAL A 111 2.12 3.39 -6.81
C VAL A 111 2.73 4.35 -5.80
N TRP A 112 2.94 3.92 -4.54
CA TRP A 112 3.57 4.76 -3.52
C TRP A 112 4.97 5.20 -3.95
N GLN A 113 5.82 4.26 -4.37
CA GLN A 113 7.21 4.56 -4.76
C GLN A 113 7.28 5.45 -6.00
N LEU A 114 6.36 5.27 -6.96
CA LEU A 114 6.30 6.09 -8.16
C LEU A 114 5.86 7.52 -7.84
N LEU A 115 4.82 7.70 -7.04
CA LEU A 115 4.23 9.03 -6.79
C LEU A 115 4.92 9.83 -5.68
N THR A 116 5.53 9.17 -4.71
CA THR A 116 6.28 9.86 -3.63
C THR A 116 7.76 9.98 -3.94
N HIS A 117 8.28 9.22 -4.91
CA HIS A 117 9.70 9.05 -5.20
C HIS A 117 10.53 8.58 -4.00
N GLU A 118 9.89 8.08 -2.94
CA GLU A 118 10.57 7.57 -1.76
C GLU A 118 10.72 6.05 -1.86
N PRO A 119 11.96 5.52 -1.79
CA PRO A 119 12.17 4.09 -1.75
C PRO A 119 11.60 3.53 -0.44
N LEU A 120 10.51 2.76 -0.55
CA LEU A 120 9.91 2.10 0.59
C LEU A 120 10.76 0.91 1.06
N ASP A 121 11.18 0.91 2.33
CA ASP A 121 11.88 -0.24 2.94
C ASP A 121 11.02 -1.51 2.81
N PRO A 122 11.60 -2.67 2.44
CA PRO A 122 10.85 -3.92 2.28
C PRO A 122 10.01 -4.34 3.49
N ARG A 123 10.40 -3.91 4.71
CA ARG A 123 9.72 -4.17 5.98
C ARG A 123 8.58 -3.20 6.26
N ILE A 124 8.40 -2.13 5.47
CA ILE A 124 7.26 -1.22 5.59
C ILE A 124 6.08 -1.78 4.79
N VAL A 125 4.94 -1.91 5.45
CA VAL A 125 3.67 -2.30 4.81
C VAL A 125 2.81 -1.06 4.58
N ILE A 126 2.05 -1.05 3.48
CA ILE A 126 1.10 0.03 3.21
C ILE A 126 -0.26 -0.40 3.73
N LYS A 127 -0.77 0.32 4.72
CA LYS A 127 -2.14 0.17 5.24
C LYS A 127 -3.06 1.13 4.50
N MET A 128 -4.25 0.66 4.11
CA MET A 128 -5.30 1.55 3.64
C MET A 128 -6.12 2.10 4.79
N LEU A 129 -6.34 3.40 4.77
CA LEU A 129 -7.17 4.12 5.74
C LEU A 129 -8.67 3.95 5.44
N CYS A 130 -9.04 3.82 4.17
CA CYS A 130 -10.43 3.67 3.73
C CYS A 130 -11.02 2.26 3.94
N GLY A 131 -10.22 1.27 4.35
CA GLY A 131 -10.65 -0.12 4.52
C GLY A 131 -10.78 -0.93 3.21
N GLU A 132 -10.97 -0.26 2.08
CA GLU A 132 -11.13 -0.91 0.77
C GLU A 132 -9.85 -1.65 0.31
N LYS A 133 -9.99 -2.93 -0.05
CA LYS A 133 -8.88 -3.83 -0.41
C LYS A 133 -8.33 -3.62 -1.81
N LEU A 134 -9.13 -3.09 -2.73
CA LEU A 134 -8.71 -2.78 -4.09
C LEU A 134 -8.31 -1.32 -4.27
N CYS A 135 -8.56 -0.49 -3.25
CA CYS A 135 -8.19 0.92 -3.30
C CYS A 135 -6.67 1.09 -3.35
N PHE A 136 -6.23 1.98 -4.23
CA PHE A 136 -4.85 2.41 -4.36
C PHE A 136 -4.72 3.94 -4.47
N ASN A 137 -5.69 4.69 -3.94
CA ASN A 137 -5.52 6.13 -3.77
C ASN A 137 -4.42 6.43 -2.75
N LEU A 138 -3.43 7.23 -3.15
CA LEU A 138 -2.31 7.64 -2.31
C LEU A 138 -2.75 8.35 -1.02
N VAL A 139 -3.81 9.16 -1.08
CA VAL A 139 -4.38 9.86 0.10
C VAL A 139 -4.93 8.86 1.13
N HIS A 140 -5.34 7.67 0.67
CA HIS A 140 -5.81 6.60 1.55
C HIS A 140 -4.69 5.63 1.97
N MET A 141 -3.45 5.85 1.53
CA MET A 141 -2.32 5.01 1.92
C MET A 141 -1.61 5.57 3.15
N GLN A 142 -1.22 4.67 4.05
CA GLN A 142 -0.33 4.99 5.15
C GLN A 142 0.77 3.93 5.26
N PRO A 143 2.03 4.30 5.00
CA PRO A 143 3.17 3.46 5.31
C PRO A 143 3.23 3.21 6.80
N ARG A 144 3.37 1.95 7.18
CA ARG A 144 3.55 1.52 8.56
C ARG A 144 4.72 0.55 8.61
N PRO A 145 5.62 0.66 9.60
CA PRO A 145 6.51 -0.44 9.91
C PRO A 145 5.67 -1.70 10.07
N ARG A 146 6.08 -2.80 9.42
CA ARG A 146 5.55 -4.10 9.76
C ARG A 146 5.93 -4.30 11.20
N VAL A 147 4.97 -4.10 12.10
CA VAL A 147 5.17 -4.40 13.52
C VAL A 147 5.64 -5.84 13.51
N SER A 148 6.91 -6.06 13.88
CA SER A 148 7.39 -7.42 14.05
C SER A 148 6.43 -8.03 15.05
N SER A 149 5.74 -9.10 14.65
CA SER A 149 4.78 -9.82 15.50
C SER A 149 5.35 -10.18 16.88
N LEU A 150 6.67 -10.10 17.05
CA LEU A 150 7.38 -10.17 18.33
C LEU A 150 6.94 -9.14 19.38
N VAL A 151 6.56 -7.91 19.03
CA VAL A 151 6.07 -6.94 20.04
C VAL A 151 4.57 -7.12 20.29
N GLN A 152 3.81 -7.56 19.30
CA GLN A 152 2.37 -7.82 19.47
C GLN A 152 2.09 -9.13 20.23
N ALA A 153 3.07 -10.04 20.29
CA ALA A 153 3.04 -11.22 21.16
C ALA A 153 3.51 -10.93 22.61
N GLY A 154 4.23 -9.83 22.85
CA GLY A 154 4.81 -9.47 24.15
C GLY A 154 3.84 -8.79 25.13
N TYR A 155 2.69 -8.33 24.67
CA TYR A 155 1.56 -7.89 25.50
C TYR A 155 0.39 -8.88 25.32
N GLY A 156 0.57 -10.15 25.70
CA GLY A 156 -0.56 -11.09 25.62
C GLY A 156 -0.37 -12.56 25.98
N THR A 157 0.85 -13.06 26.24
CA THR A 157 1.04 -14.40 26.84
C THR A 157 1.37 -14.36 28.32
N GLY A 158 1.24 -13.21 28.98
CA GLY A 158 0.95 -13.23 30.41
C GLY A 158 -0.37 -13.99 30.60
N PRO A 159 -0.56 -14.75 31.70
CA PRO A 159 -1.87 -15.33 31.99
C PRO A 159 -2.88 -14.21 31.82
N ARG A 160 -3.91 -14.43 30.98
CA ARG A 160 -5.07 -13.52 30.96
C ARG A 160 -5.37 -13.27 32.42
N PRO A 161 -5.36 -12.02 32.92
CA PRO A 161 -5.77 -11.79 34.30
C PRO A 161 -7.09 -12.53 34.40
N LYS A 162 -7.15 -13.55 35.28
CA LYS A 162 -8.44 -14.17 35.62
C LYS A 162 -9.35 -12.98 35.79
N LYS A 163 -10.51 -12.97 35.13
CA LYS A 163 -11.54 -11.95 35.35
C LYS A 163 -11.59 -11.78 36.87
N VAL A 164 -10.89 -10.76 37.37
CA VAL A 164 -11.19 -10.18 38.64
C VAL A 164 -12.49 -9.57 38.23
N LEU A 165 -13.57 -10.26 38.61
CA LEU A 165 -14.83 -9.58 38.84
C LEU A 165 -14.41 -8.40 39.69
N LEU A 166 -14.17 -7.27 39.02
CA LEU A 166 -14.29 -5.98 39.66
C LEU A 166 -15.72 -6.05 40.12
N HIS A 167 -15.89 -6.49 41.37
CA HIS A 167 -17.10 -6.18 42.08
C HIS A 167 -17.31 -4.69 41.84
N PRO A 168 -18.50 -4.28 41.38
CA PRO A 168 -18.80 -2.87 41.31
C PRO A 168 -18.38 -2.28 42.66
N PRO A 169 -17.67 -1.14 42.67
CA PRO A 169 -17.24 -0.52 43.91
C PRO A 169 -18.45 -0.48 44.83
N ASP A 170 -18.27 -1.03 46.03
CA ASP A 170 -19.29 -1.07 47.05
C ASP A 170 -19.96 0.31 47.07
N CYS A 171 -21.27 0.27 46.83
CA CYS A 171 -22.11 1.44 46.88
C CYS A 171 -22.27 1.81 48.36
N ASP A 172 -21.22 2.35 48.97
CA ASP A 172 -21.24 2.93 50.32
C ASP A 172 -21.94 4.30 50.33
N HIS A 173 -23.06 4.41 49.64
CA HIS A 173 -23.98 5.54 49.75
C HIS A 173 -25.36 4.99 50.13
N GLU A 174 -25.64 5.06 51.44
CA GLU A 174 -26.92 4.71 52.07
C GLU A 174 -28.11 5.57 51.61
N GLU A 175 -27.95 6.53 50.69
CA GLU A 175 -29.08 7.32 50.19
C GLU A 175 -29.20 7.27 48.66
N ALA A 176 -30.30 6.65 48.22
CA ALA A 176 -31.00 6.90 46.96
C ALA A 176 -30.51 6.22 45.66
N CYS A 177 -30.42 4.89 45.64
CA CYS A 177 -30.70 4.13 44.40
C CYS A 177 -32.17 3.67 44.38
N ARG A 178 -33.10 4.58 44.09
CA ARG A 178 -34.45 4.21 43.65
C ARG A 178 -34.34 3.65 42.22
N CYS A 179 -34.27 2.34 42.09
CA CYS A 179 -34.55 1.69 40.80
C CYS A 179 -36.03 1.96 40.45
N PRO A 180 -36.34 2.56 39.28
CA PRO A 180 -37.72 2.60 38.82
C PRO A 180 -38.19 1.17 38.50
N PRO A 181 -39.34 0.73 39.02
CA PRO A 181 -39.93 -0.53 38.62
C PRO A 181 -40.56 -0.37 37.23
N GLY A 182 -40.09 -1.15 36.26
CA GLY A 182 -40.90 -1.50 35.09
C GLY A 182 -40.34 -1.04 33.75
N ALA A 183 -39.70 -1.97 33.04
CA ALA A 183 -39.75 -2.06 31.58
C ALA A 183 -39.67 -3.55 31.23
N GLY A 184 -40.83 -4.21 31.21
CA GLY A 184 -40.96 -5.56 30.69
C GLY A 184 -40.84 -5.58 29.16
N PRO A 185 -40.53 -6.74 28.56
CA PRO A 185 -40.47 -6.89 27.11
C PRO A 185 -41.88 -7.08 26.54
N THR A 186 -42.38 -6.13 25.76
CA THR A 186 -43.49 -6.37 24.83
C THR A 186 -42.90 -6.77 23.49
N GLY A 187 -43.07 -8.05 23.14
CA GLY A 187 -42.82 -8.53 21.80
C GLY A 187 -43.88 -8.04 20.83
N GLU A 188 -43.51 -7.96 19.55
CA GLU A 188 -44.46 -8.03 18.46
C GLU A 188 -43.78 -8.77 17.30
N VAL A 189 -44.25 -10.00 17.08
CA VAL A 189 -43.98 -10.82 15.89
C VAL A 189 -45.08 -10.49 14.89
N SER A 190 -44.70 -9.95 13.74
CA SER A 190 -45.60 -9.77 12.61
C SER A 190 -45.14 -10.70 11.48
N ASP A 191 -45.84 -11.82 11.35
CA ASP A 191 -45.95 -12.58 10.11
C ASP A 191 -46.81 -11.79 9.11
N ALA A 192 -46.35 -11.62 7.87
CA ALA A 192 -47.21 -11.28 6.76
C ALA A 192 -46.63 -11.78 5.43
N SER A 193 -47.25 -12.87 4.98
CA SER A 193 -47.63 -13.25 3.59
C SER A 193 -46.59 -13.28 2.48
#